data_AF-A0A545TE20-F1
#
_entry.id   AF-A0A545TE20-F1
#
_cell.length_a   1.000
_cell.length_b   1.000
_cell.length_c   1.000
_cell.angle_alpha   90.00
_cell.angle_beta   90.00
_cell.angle_gamma   90.00
#
_symmetry.space_group_name_H-M   'P 1'
#
loop_
_entity.id
_entity.type
_entity.pdbx_description
1 polymer ?
#
loop_
_entity_poly.entity_id
_entity_poly.type
_entity_poly.pdbx_seq_one_letter_code
_entity_poly.pdbx_strand_id
1 'polypeptide(L)' 'MAVKLQAIMKNMTGKPPLMTPTMGGSLPIYLFENAIDAPIIILPVANHDNNQHGPNENLRIKNLWDAIDLYALVLTQL' A
#
# COMPACT_ATOMS: atom_id res chain seq x y z
N MET A 1 13.81 4.33 1.38
CA MET A 1 12.72 3.36 1.12
C MET A 1 11.55 3.99 0.36
N ALA A 2 10.84 4.98 0.93
CA ALA A 2 9.65 5.57 0.30
C ALA A 2 9.85 6.13 -1.13
N VAL A 3 10.96 6.86 -1.38
CA VAL A 3 11.29 7.39 -2.73
C VAL A 3 11.48 6.27 -3.76
N LYS A 4 12.14 5.17 -3.38
CA LYS A 4 12.30 4.00 -4.25
C LYS A 4 10.96 3.32 -4.54
N LEU A 5 10.13 3.14 -3.51
CA LEU A 5 8.78 2.58 -3.69
C LEU A 5 7.93 3.46 -4.61
N GLN A 6 8.02 4.79 -4.46
CA GLN A 6 7.36 5.74 -5.36
C GLN A 6 7.84 5.58 -6.81
N ALA A 7 9.14 5.37 -7.04
CA ALA A 7 9.69 5.12 -8.37
C ALA A 7 9.20 3.79 -8.97
N ILE A 8 9.18 2.71 -8.18
CA ILE A 8 8.63 1.41 -8.59
C ILE A 8 7.18 1.56 -9.04
N MET A 9 6.34 2.19 -8.20
CA MET A 9 4.93 2.40 -8.51
C MET A 9 4.72 3.31 -9.72
N LYS A 10 5.55 4.35 -9.89
CA LYS A 10 5.51 5.22 -11.07
C LYS A 10 5.86 4.48 -12.35
N ASN A 11 6.86 3.60 -12.31
CA ASN A 11 7.25 2.79 -13.47
C ASN A 11 6.16 1.78 -13.85
N MET A 12 5.50 1.17 -12.85
CA MET A 12 4.43 0.21 -13.07
C MET A 12 3.14 0.86 -13.60
N THR A 13 2.75 2.03 -13.09
CA THR A 13 1.43 2.63 -13.34
C THR A 13 1.47 3.84 -14.30
N GLY A 14 2.66 4.33 -14.65
CA GLY A 14 2.89 5.54 -15.44
C GLY A 14 2.65 6.85 -14.69
N LYS A 15 2.23 6.81 -13.41
CA LYS A 15 1.93 7.98 -12.58
C LYS A 15 2.48 7.80 -11.16
N PRO A 16 2.96 8.86 -10.49
CA PRO A 16 3.38 8.73 -9.10
C PRO A 16 2.18 8.38 -8.20
N PRO A 17 2.37 7.55 -7.15
CA PRO A 17 1.34 7.30 -6.16
C PRO A 17 1.04 8.55 -5.33
N LEU A 18 -0.16 8.59 -4.75
CA LEU A 18 -0.51 9.56 -3.71
C LEU A 18 0.23 9.20 -2.42
N MET A 19 1.00 10.15 -1.89
CA MET A 19 1.68 10.01 -0.60
C MET A 19 0.87 10.75 0.46
N THR A 20 0.48 10.05 1.52
CA THR A 20 -0.16 10.65 2.69
C THR A 20 0.67 10.35 3.94
N PRO A 21 0.71 11.26 4.92
CA PRO A 21 1.43 11.01 6.17
C PRO A 21 0.70 9.96 7.03
N THR A 22 -0.62 9.84 6.89
CA THR A 22 -1.49 8.95 7.66
C THR A 22 -2.67 8.46 6.80
N MET A 23 -3.45 7.52 7.36
CA MET A 23 -4.73 7.03 6.81
C MET A 23 -5.81 7.15 7.90
N GLY A 24 -7.07 7.33 7.52
CA GLY A 24 -8.17 7.56 8.48
C GLY A 24 -8.51 6.37 9.40
N GLY A 25 -7.96 5.19 9.13
CA GLY A 25 -8.12 4.00 9.98
C GLY A 25 -7.05 3.91 11.06
N SER A 26 -7.29 3.08 12.07
CA SER A 26 -6.30 2.77 13.11
C SER A 26 -5.77 1.35 12.93
N LEU A 27 -4.46 1.19 13.08
CA LEU A 27 -3.76 -0.08 13.23
C LEU A 27 -2.76 0.09 14.40
N PRO A 28 -2.46 -0.95 15.18
CA PRO A 28 -1.49 -0.86 16.28
C PRO A 28 -0.04 -0.85 15.78
N ILE A 29 0.27 0.01 14.80
CA ILE A 29 1.58 0.10 14.13
C ILE A 29 2.69 0.52 15.10
N TYR A 30 2.35 1.30 16.12
CA TYR A 30 3.31 1.75 17.15
C TYR A 30 4.02 0.57 17.85
N LEU A 31 3.42 -0.62 17.89
CA LEU A 31 4.07 -1.82 18.43
C LEU A 31 5.31 -2.21 17.62
N PHE A 32 5.25 -2.05 16.30
CA PHE A 32 6.39 -2.30 15.42
C PHE A 32 7.36 -1.13 15.49
N GLU A 33 6.88 0.12 15.44
CA GLU A 33 7.74 1.31 15.55
C GLU A 33 8.63 1.26 16.80
N ASN A 34 8.08 0.81 17.94
CA ASN A 34 8.83 0.67 19.18
C ASN A 34 9.76 -0.56 19.22
N ALA A 35 9.54 -1.55 18.36
CA ALA A 35 10.27 -2.83 18.37
C ALA A 35 11.35 -2.92 17.29
N ILE A 36 11.22 -2.19 16.18
CA ILE A 36 12.14 -2.23 15.05
C ILE A 36 12.60 -0.82 14.67
N ASP A 37 13.91 -0.65 14.47
CA ASP A 37 14.49 0.60 13.92
C ASP A 37 14.38 0.60 12.38
N ALA A 38 13.14 0.62 11.89
CA ALA A 38 12.86 0.62 10.45
C ALA A 38 11.62 1.45 10.11
N PRO A 39 11.61 2.15 8.96
CA PRO A 39 10.46 2.92 8.52
C PRO A 39 9.28 2.00 8.20
N ILE A 40 8.08 2.41 8.61
CA ILE A 40 6.84 1.69 8.35
C ILE A 40 6.08 2.39 7.21
N ILE A 41 5.63 1.62 6.22
CA ILE A 41 4.84 2.11 5.09
C ILE A 41 3.58 1.26 4.98
N ILE A 42 2.42 1.92 4.89
CA ILE A 42 1.16 1.27 4.54
C ILE A 42 1.01 1.31 3.01
N LEU A 43 0.87 0.14 2.39
CA LEU A 43 0.69 0.01 0.94
C LEU A 43 -0.68 -0.62 0.63
N PRO A 44 -1.73 0.20 0.42
CA PRO A 44 -3.09 -0.28 0.28
C PRO A 44 -3.34 -0.96 -1.08
N VAL A 45 -4.18 -2.00 -1.07
CA VAL A 45 -4.60 -2.76 -2.28
C VAL A 45 -6.06 -2.45 -2.65
N ALA A 46 -6.93 -2.30 -1.65
CA ALA A 46 -8.35 -2.10 -1.87
C ALA A 46 -8.65 -0.79 -2.60
N ASN A 47 -9.71 -0.80 -3.41
CA ASN A 47 -10.25 0.41 -4.04
C ASN A 47 -10.86 1.36 -2.99
N HIS A 48 -10.95 2.65 -3.32
CA HIS A 48 -11.44 3.69 -2.39
C HIS A 48 -12.87 3.48 -1.89
N ASP A 49 -13.68 2.74 -2.63
CA ASP A 49 -15.10 2.42 -2.45
C ASP A 49 -15.31 0.95 -2.07
N ASN A 50 -14.29 0.33 -1.47
CA ASN A 50 -14.34 -1.08 -1.08
C ASN A 50 -15.36 -1.37 0.03
N ASN A 51 -15.86 -0.36 0.77
CA ASN A 51 -16.81 -0.50 1.88
C ASN A 51 -16.37 -1.44 3.01
N GLN A 52 -15.09 -1.39 3.41
CA GLN A 52 -14.56 -2.20 4.52
C GLN A 52 -15.43 -2.08 5.77
N HIS A 53 -15.79 -3.21 6.38
CA HIS A 53 -16.68 -3.29 7.55
C HIS A 53 -18.12 -2.81 7.29
N GLY A 54 -18.55 -2.76 6.03
CA GLY A 54 -19.89 -2.35 5.61
C GLY A 54 -20.57 -3.33 4.67
N PRO A 55 -21.86 -3.13 4.36
CA PRO A 55 -22.54 -3.91 3.34
C PRO A 55 -21.93 -3.66 1.95
N ASN A 56 -21.96 -4.68 1.10
CA ASN A 56 -21.37 -4.64 -0.25
C ASN A 56 -19.86 -4.32 -0.24
N GLU A 57 -19.15 -4.89 0.72
CA GLU A 57 -17.68 -4.90 0.73
C GLU A 57 -17.17 -5.57 -0.56
N ASN A 58 -16.24 -4.94 -1.26
CA ASN A 58 -15.79 -5.39 -2.58
C ASN A 58 -14.31 -5.10 -2.84
N LEU A 59 -13.73 -5.85 -3.79
CA LEU A 59 -12.40 -5.59 -4.34
C LEU A 59 -12.46 -5.65 -5.86
N ARG A 60 -11.96 -4.60 -6.52
CA ARG A 60 -11.76 -4.64 -7.97
C ARG A 60 -10.71 -5.71 -8.31
N ILE A 61 -11.07 -6.69 -9.15
CA ILE A 61 -10.16 -7.79 -9.55
C ILE A 61 -8.83 -7.28 -10.12
N LYS A 62 -8.83 -6.17 -10.88
CA LYS A 62 -7.59 -5.57 -11.36
C LYS A 62 -6.66 -5.14 -10.21
N ASN A 63 -7.19 -4.60 -9.12
CA ASN A 63 -6.37 -4.22 -7.97
C ASN A 63 -5.70 -5.43 -7.31
N LEU A 64 -6.34 -6.60 -7.30
CA LEU A 64 -5.72 -7.83 -6.81
C LEU A 64 -4.50 -8.20 -7.66
N TRP A 65 -4.65 -8.23 -8.99
CA TRP A 65 -3.55 -8.55 -9.91
C TRP A 65 -2.44 -7.51 -9.87
N ASP A 66 -2.79 -6.23 -9.90
CA ASP A 66 -1.82 -5.13 -9.78
C ASP A 66 -1.06 -5.22 -8.45
N ALA A 67 -1.73 -5.62 -7.35
CA ALA A 67 -1.05 -5.81 -6.08
C ALA A 67 -0.05 -6.97 -6.11
N ILE A 68 -0.40 -8.11 -6.73
CA ILE A 68 0.53 -9.23 -6.89
C ILE A 68 1.80 -8.77 -7.61
N ASP A 69 1.65 -8.05 -8.72
CA ASP A 69 2.79 -7.49 -9.47
C ASP A 69 3.58 -6.48 -8.64
N LEU A 70 2.90 -5.57 -7.93
CA LEU A 70 3.55 -4.57 -7.08
C LEU A 70 4.36 -5.21 -5.96
N TYR A 71 3.80 -6.18 -5.24
CA TYR A 71 4.50 -6.87 -4.16
C TYR A 71 5.66 -7.71 -4.69
N ALA A 72 5.55 -8.31 -5.89
CA ALA A 72 6.67 -8.98 -6.53
C ALA A 72 7.82 -7.99 -6.84
N LEU A 73 7.50 -6.80 -7.37
CA LEU A 73 8.50 -5.75 -7.61
C LEU A 73 9.12 -5.25 -6.29
N VAL A 74 8.33 -5.07 -5.23
CA VAL A 74 8.84 -4.68 -3.91
C VAL A 74 9.83 -5.71 -3.37
N LEU A 75 9.48 -7.00 -3.43
CA LEU A 75 10.32 -8.08 -2.91
C LEU A 75 11.62 -8.28 -3.72
N THR A 76 11.64 -7.86 -4.98
CA THR A 76 12.77 -8.10 -5.89
C THR A 76 13.61 -6.86 -6.21
N GLN A 77 13.09 -5.64 -5.98
CA GLN A 77 13.71 -4.40 -6.44
C GLN A 77 13.81 -3.27 -5.41
N LEU A 78 13.15 -3.37 -4.24
CA LEU A 78 13.17 -2.31 -3.22
C LEU A 78 14.47 -2.32 -2.39
#